data_AF-A0A960KDD5-F1
#
_entry.id   AF-A0A960KDD5-F1
#
_cell.length_a   1.000
_cell.length_b   1.000
_cell.length_c   1.000
_cell.angle_alpha   90.00
_cell.angle_beta   90.00
_cell.angle_gamma   90.00
#
_symmetry.space_group_name_H-M   'P 1'
#
loop_
_entity.id
_entity.type
_entity.pdbx_description
1 polymer ?
#
loop_
_entity_poly.entity_id
_entity_poly.type
_entity_poly.pdbx_seq_one_letter_code
_entity_poly.pdbx_strand_id
1 'polypeptide(L)'
;LAGDAAHQMPPFLGQGMCSGMRDAANLVWKLAAVERGAPASLLDTYQAEREPHVRAIIEAAVSFGRIICTTDPAVAAERDAGLRAAASGGAQPPLPHLAGGPLLAPGGGGLAPQPRLDDRLLDDVVGPRWTVIVRSPLAPEHPAGPWTDDRAVVLDAERWPELLAVLADDEAVVIRPDRHVFGRGALAPLAAAAGAALAP
;
A
#
# COMPACT_ATOMS: atom_id res chain seq x y z
N LEU A 1 -12.39 -12.27 -7.62
CA LEU A 1 -11.52 -12.35 -8.81
C LEU A 1 -10.25 -11.56 -8.54
N ALA A 2 -9.10 -11.91 -9.14
CA ALA A 2 -7.83 -11.20 -9.01
C ALA A 2 -7.02 -11.31 -10.31
N GLY A 3 -6.16 -10.32 -10.58
CA GLY A 3 -5.32 -10.29 -11.79
C GLY A 3 -6.13 -10.25 -13.10
N ASP A 4 -5.62 -10.89 -14.15
CA ASP A 4 -6.22 -10.86 -15.49
C ASP A 4 -7.67 -11.36 -15.55
N ALA A 5 -8.07 -12.20 -14.59
CA ALA A 5 -9.46 -12.66 -14.46
C ALA A 5 -10.42 -11.54 -13.98
N ALA A 6 -9.89 -10.51 -13.31
CA ALA A 6 -10.66 -9.36 -12.83
C ALA A 6 -10.54 -8.15 -13.76
N HIS A 7 -9.39 -7.95 -14.39
CA HIS A 7 -9.13 -6.78 -15.23
C HIS A 7 -8.09 -7.07 -16.29
N GLN A 8 -8.29 -6.53 -17.49
CA GLN A 8 -7.31 -6.57 -18.56
C GLN A 8 -6.75 -5.17 -18.81
N MET A 9 -5.48 -5.09 -19.18
CA MET A 9 -4.77 -3.82 -19.33
C MET A 9 -3.90 -3.83 -20.59
N PRO A 10 -3.87 -2.73 -21.36
CA PRO A 10 -2.91 -2.57 -22.44
C PRO A 10 -1.45 -2.61 -21.91
N PRO A 11 -0.50 -3.24 -22.62
CA PRO A 11 0.84 -3.53 -22.10
C PRO A 11 1.80 -2.32 -22.14
N PHE A 12 1.30 -1.09 -22.10
CA PHE A 12 2.10 0.13 -22.29
C PHE A 12 2.87 0.59 -21.04
N LEU A 13 2.50 0.11 -19.85
CA LEU A 13 3.17 0.45 -18.58
C LEU A 13 3.74 -0.76 -17.84
N GLY A 14 3.63 -1.97 -18.40
CA GLY A 14 4.07 -3.21 -17.75
C GLY A 14 3.33 -3.50 -16.43
N GLN A 15 2.11 -2.99 -16.25
CA GLN A 15 1.41 -3.07 -14.95
C GLN A 15 0.42 -4.23 -14.82
N GLY A 16 0.20 -5.07 -15.84
CA GLY A 16 -0.75 -6.19 -15.75
C GLY A 16 -0.39 -7.18 -14.63
N MET A 17 0.75 -7.86 -14.78
CA MET A 17 1.28 -8.77 -13.75
C MET A 17 1.48 -8.08 -12.39
N CYS A 18 2.02 -6.86 -12.39
CA CYS A 18 2.24 -6.08 -11.16
C CYS A 18 0.93 -5.78 -10.42
N SER A 19 -0.17 -5.51 -11.14
CA SER A 19 -1.47 -5.27 -10.53
C SER A 19 -2.06 -6.56 -9.98
N GLY A 20 -1.94 -7.68 -10.70
CA GLY A 20 -2.33 -8.99 -10.19
C GLY A 20 -1.59 -9.42 -8.91
N MET A 21 -0.29 -9.16 -8.82
CA MET A 21 0.47 -9.40 -7.58
C MET A 21 -0.02 -8.53 -6.41
N ARG A 22 -0.36 -7.26 -6.67
CA ARG A 22 -0.93 -6.37 -5.64
C ARG A 22 -2.32 -6.82 -5.18
N ASP A 23 -3.12 -7.35 -6.09
CA ASP A 23 -4.43 -7.93 -5.75
C ASP A 23 -4.26 -9.13 -4.81
N ALA A 24 -3.35 -10.05 -5.14
CA ALA A 24 -3.07 -11.20 -4.28
C ALA A 24 -2.53 -10.76 -2.90
N ALA A 25 -1.58 -9.81 -2.87
CA ALA A 25 -1.04 -9.28 -1.62
C ALA A 25 -2.13 -8.66 -0.72
N ASN A 26 -3.08 -7.91 -1.30
CA ASN A 26 -4.18 -7.30 -0.58
C ASN A 26 -5.22 -8.32 -0.08
N LEU A 27 -5.49 -9.36 -0.86
CA LEU A 27 -6.55 -10.33 -0.56
C LEU A 27 -6.12 -11.42 0.44
N VAL A 28 -4.89 -11.94 0.34
CA VAL A 28 -4.44 -13.12 1.10
C VAL A 28 -4.48 -12.88 2.61
N TRP A 29 -4.05 -11.72 3.09
CA TRP A 29 -4.06 -11.45 4.53
C TRP A 29 -5.49 -11.27 5.07
N LYS A 30 -6.41 -10.72 4.27
CA LYS A 30 -7.82 -10.56 4.64
C LYS A 30 -8.51 -11.91 4.76
N LEU A 31 -8.24 -12.81 3.82
CA LEU A 31 -8.69 -14.21 3.90
C LEU A 31 -8.18 -14.88 5.17
N ALA A 32 -6.87 -14.77 5.43
CA ALA A 32 -6.27 -15.34 6.64
C ALA A 32 -6.84 -14.74 7.94
N ALA A 33 -7.22 -13.46 7.94
CA ALA A 33 -7.87 -12.81 9.07
C ALA A 33 -9.29 -13.36 9.30
N VAL A 34 -10.10 -13.51 8.23
CA VAL A 34 -11.46 -14.07 8.31
C VAL A 34 -11.45 -15.52 8.78
N GLU A 35 -10.55 -16.35 8.27
CA GLU A 35 -10.35 -17.73 8.75
C GLU A 35 -10.00 -17.81 10.25
N ARG A 36 -9.50 -16.71 10.82
CA ARG A 36 -9.15 -16.57 12.24
C ARG A 36 -10.20 -15.79 13.05
N GLY A 37 -11.39 -15.56 12.48
CA GLY A 37 -12.51 -14.97 13.17
C GLY A 37 -12.73 -13.48 12.94
N ALA A 38 -12.00 -12.83 12.01
CA ALA A 38 -12.39 -11.49 11.56
C ALA A 38 -13.73 -11.54 10.79
N PRO A 39 -14.50 -10.44 10.70
CA PRO A 39 -15.82 -10.46 10.10
C PRO A 39 -15.71 -10.64 8.58
N ALA A 40 -16.64 -11.38 7.98
CA ALA A 40 -16.61 -11.65 6.53
C ALA A 40 -16.67 -10.36 5.68
N SER A 41 -17.26 -9.29 6.21
CA SER A 41 -17.29 -7.96 5.57
C SER A 41 -15.91 -7.34 5.37
N LEU A 42 -14.87 -7.84 6.05
CA LEU A 42 -13.48 -7.49 5.76
C LEU A 42 -13.12 -7.79 4.31
N LEU A 43 -13.68 -8.84 3.70
CA LEU A 43 -13.43 -9.18 2.30
C LEU A 43 -14.06 -8.19 1.33
N ASP A 44 -15.15 -7.51 1.70
CA ASP A 44 -15.77 -6.49 0.84
C ASP A 44 -14.83 -5.30 0.60
N THR A 45 -13.90 -5.08 1.55
CA THR A 45 -12.87 -4.03 1.42
C THR A 45 -11.87 -4.32 0.30
N TYR A 46 -11.71 -5.58 -0.13
CA TYR A 46 -10.79 -5.92 -1.22
C TYR A 46 -11.19 -5.21 -2.52
N GLN A 47 -12.44 -5.35 -2.95
CA GLN A 47 -12.88 -4.70 -4.18
C GLN A 47 -12.91 -3.17 -4.01
N ALA A 48 -13.42 -2.68 -2.87
CA ALA A 48 -13.50 -1.25 -2.59
C ALA A 48 -12.13 -0.55 -2.69
N GLU A 49 -11.06 -1.20 -2.22
CA GLU A 49 -9.69 -0.67 -2.28
C GLU A 49 -9.03 -0.89 -3.65
N ARG A 50 -9.21 -2.07 -4.27
CA ARG A 50 -8.45 -2.49 -5.45
C ARG A 50 -9.04 -2.01 -6.77
N GLU A 51 -10.37 -1.91 -6.88
CA GLU A 51 -11.01 -1.46 -8.11
C GLU A 51 -10.60 -0.03 -8.51
N PRO A 52 -10.68 0.99 -7.64
CA PRO A 52 -10.27 2.36 -8.00
C PRO A 52 -8.78 2.42 -8.33
N HIS A 53 -7.97 1.70 -7.56
CA HIS A 53 -6.52 1.65 -7.75
C HIS A 53 -6.15 1.08 -9.13
N VAL A 54 -6.70 -0.08 -9.51
CA VAL A 54 -6.36 -0.70 -10.81
C VAL A 54 -6.95 0.09 -11.97
N ARG A 55 -8.13 0.68 -11.81
CA ARG A 55 -8.77 1.54 -12.82
C ARG A 55 -7.87 2.73 -13.18
N ALA A 56 -7.31 3.43 -12.20
CA ALA A 56 -6.39 4.54 -12.44
C ALA A 56 -5.14 4.10 -13.24
N ILE A 57 -4.62 2.89 -12.98
CA ILE A 57 -3.48 2.36 -13.73
C ILE A 57 -3.88 2.00 -15.17
N ILE A 58 -5.06 1.40 -15.38
CA ILE A 58 -5.58 1.08 -16.71
C ILE A 58 -5.76 2.36 -17.53
N GLU A 59 -6.33 3.41 -16.93
CA GLU A 59 -6.51 4.70 -17.57
C GLU A 59 -5.18 5.34 -17.98
N ALA A 60 -4.17 5.28 -17.10
CA ALA A 60 -2.82 5.72 -17.43
C ALA A 60 -2.23 4.91 -18.59
N ALA A 61 -2.37 3.58 -18.58
CA ALA A 61 -1.89 2.71 -19.65
C ALA A 61 -2.57 3.01 -21.00
N VAL A 62 -3.89 3.25 -21.00
CA VAL A 62 -4.64 3.65 -22.20
C VAL A 62 -4.14 5.00 -22.72
N SER A 63 -3.91 5.98 -21.84
CA SER A 63 -3.38 7.29 -22.20
C SER A 63 -2.00 7.19 -22.87
N PHE A 64 -1.08 6.43 -22.27
CA PHE A 64 0.23 6.15 -22.87
C PHE A 64 0.11 5.44 -24.22
N GLY A 65 -0.82 4.49 -24.35
CA GLY A 65 -1.10 3.82 -25.62
C GLY A 65 -1.48 4.77 -26.75
N ARG A 66 -2.31 5.78 -26.47
CA ARG A 66 -2.69 6.80 -27.47
C ARG A 66 -1.49 7.62 -27.96
N ILE A 67 -0.54 7.90 -27.07
CA ILE A 67 0.69 8.62 -27.39
C ILE A 67 1.62 7.73 -28.22
N ILE A 68 1.85 6.49 -27.79
CA ILE A 68 2.79 5.56 -28.44
C ILE A 68 2.27 5.16 -29.82
N CYS A 69 1.00 4.77 -29.91
CA CYS A 69 0.36 4.26 -31.12
C CYS A 69 -0.22 5.36 -32.02
N THR A 70 0.34 6.58 -31.99
CA THR A 70 -0.03 7.64 -32.95
C THR A 70 0.32 7.20 -34.37
N THR A 71 -0.69 7.13 -35.24
CA THR A 71 -0.53 6.65 -36.63
C THR A 71 -0.41 7.77 -37.65
N ASP A 72 -0.84 8.99 -37.33
CA ASP A 72 -0.70 10.14 -38.21
C ASP A 72 0.78 10.57 -38.28
N PRO A 73 1.41 10.60 -39.48
CA PRO A 73 2.83 10.90 -39.60
C PRO A 73 3.23 12.31 -39.13
N ALA A 74 2.36 13.31 -39.34
CA ALA A 74 2.66 14.69 -38.95
C ALA A 74 2.59 14.84 -37.42
N VAL A 75 1.56 14.26 -36.80
CA VAL A 75 1.40 14.28 -35.33
C VAL A 75 2.51 13.48 -34.65
N ALA A 76 2.90 12.33 -35.22
CA ALA A 76 4.01 11.52 -34.70
C ALA A 76 5.35 12.28 -34.76
N ALA A 77 5.60 13.03 -35.84
CA ALA A 77 6.80 13.85 -35.97
C ALA A 77 6.87 14.96 -34.90
N GLU A 78 5.75 15.63 -34.64
CA GLU A 78 5.64 16.65 -33.58
C GLU A 78 5.87 16.04 -32.18
N ARG A 79 5.19 14.93 -31.88
CA ARG A 79 5.39 14.17 -30.63
C ARG A 79 6.85 13.81 -30.43
N ASP A 80 7.49 13.22 -31.45
CA ASP A 80 8.89 12.77 -31.37
C ASP A 80 9.86 13.94 -31.18
N ALA A 81 9.62 15.07 -31.85
CA ALA A 81 10.40 16.28 -31.64
C ALA A 81 10.26 16.79 -30.19
N GLY A 82 9.05 16.83 -29.65
CA GLY A 82 8.78 17.20 -28.26
C GLY A 82 9.46 16.27 -27.26
N LEU A 83 9.36 14.95 -27.46
CA LEU A 83 10.00 13.95 -26.59
C LEU A 83 11.53 14.03 -26.61
N ARG A 84 12.15 14.35 -27.75
CA ARG A 84 13.61 14.56 -27.85
C ARG A 84 14.06 15.85 -27.18
N ALA A 85 13.23 16.90 -27.24
CA ALA A 85 13.51 18.18 -26.62
C ALA A 85 13.36 18.15 -25.10
N ALA A 86 12.42 17.36 -24.58
CA ALA A 86 12.31 17.06 -23.17
C ALA A 86 13.50 16.19 -22.73
N ALA A 87 14.51 16.78 -22.09
CA ALA A 87 15.68 16.07 -21.58
C ALA A 87 15.23 14.81 -20.81
N SER A 88 15.80 13.66 -21.19
CA SER A 88 15.37 12.33 -20.79
C SER A 88 15.29 12.16 -19.27
N GLY A 89 14.09 11.84 -18.81
CA GLY A 89 13.78 11.42 -17.45
C GLY A 89 12.36 10.90 -17.42
N GLY A 90 12.11 9.74 -18.03
CA GLY A 90 10.79 9.14 -18.05
C GLY A 90 10.34 8.79 -16.63
N ALA A 91 9.57 9.66 -15.99
CA ALA A 91 8.92 9.35 -14.75
C ALA A 91 7.72 8.45 -15.05
N GLN A 92 7.72 7.22 -14.53
CA GLN A 92 6.47 6.49 -14.43
C GLN A 92 5.52 7.31 -13.54
N PRO A 93 4.22 7.38 -13.89
CA PRO A 93 3.25 8.00 -13.01
C PRO A 93 3.31 7.32 -11.63
N PRO A 94 3.16 8.08 -10.53
CA PRO A 94 3.18 7.51 -9.20
C PRO A 94 2.06 6.47 -9.06
N LEU A 95 2.31 5.45 -8.24
CA LEU A 95 1.28 4.46 -7.95
C LEU A 95 0.12 5.15 -7.19
N PRO A 96 -1.14 4.90 -7.60
CA PRO A 96 -2.29 5.38 -6.85
C PRO A 96 -2.27 4.85 -5.41
N HIS A 97 -2.70 5.66 -4.46
CA HIS A 97 -2.95 5.18 -3.11
C HIS A 97 -4.19 4.27 -3.10
N LEU A 98 -4.25 3.34 -2.14
CA LEU A 98 -5.53 2.73 -1.78
C LEU A 98 -6.45 3.83 -1.23
N ALA A 99 -7.70 3.78 -1.64
CA ALA A 99 -8.71 4.74 -1.24
C ALA A 99 -10.02 4.01 -0.93
N GLY A 100 -10.79 4.61 -0.01
CA GLY A 100 -12.07 4.05 0.42
C GLY A 100 -11.93 2.84 1.34
N GLY A 101 -12.96 2.62 2.16
CA GLY A 101 -13.05 1.46 3.05
C GLY A 101 -12.61 1.73 4.50
N PRO A 102 -12.99 0.84 5.43
CA PRO A 102 -12.76 0.99 6.87
C PRO A 102 -11.31 0.74 7.30
N LEU A 103 -10.43 0.32 6.37
CA LEU A 103 -9.03 0.00 6.64
C LEU A 103 -8.05 1.13 6.32
N LEU A 104 -8.55 2.38 6.31
CA LEU A 104 -7.78 3.59 6.07
C LEU A 104 -8.07 4.61 7.15
N ALA A 105 -7.08 4.84 8.01
CA ALA A 105 -7.05 5.93 8.97
C ALA A 105 -6.27 7.13 8.39
N PRO A 106 -6.23 8.30 9.06
CA PRO A 106 -5.52 9.47 8.57
C PRO A 106 -4.08 9.17 8.16
N GLY A 107 -3.68 9.69 6.99
CA GLY A 107 -2.36 9.45 6.39
C GLY A 107 -2.10 8.02 5.89
N GLY A 108 -3.14 7.19 5.80
CA GLY A 108 -3.08 5.84 5.22
C GLY A 108 -3.24 5.80 3.69
N GLY A 109 -3.10 4.60 3.13
CA GLY A 109 -3.37 4.27 1.73
C GLY A 109 -2.14 4.28 0.82
N GLY A 110 -1.07 4.98 1.21
CA GLY A 110 0.22 4.90 0.53
C GLY A 110 1.00 3.63 0.88
N LEU A 111 1.98 3.28 0.04
CA LEU A 111 2.97 2.25 0.39
C LEU A 111 3.84 2.74 1.56
N ALA A 112 4.13 1.83 2.48
CA ALA A 112 5.00 2.12 3.60
C ALA A 112 6.45 2.36 3.12
N PRO A 113 7.19 3.30 3.74
CA PRO A 113 8.62 3.41 3.56
C PRO A 113 9.32 2.11 3.98
N GLN A 114 10.51 1.89 3.42
CA GLN A 114 11.27 0.68 3.63
C GLN A 114 12.67 1.02 4.18
N PRO A 115 12.78 1.38 5.48
CA PRO A 115 14.05 1.66 6.13
C PRO A 115 14.86 0.38 6.35
N ARG A 116 16.17 0.54 6.52
CA ARG A 116 17.03 -0.53 7.00
C ARG A 116 17.07 -0.50 8.52
N LEU A 117 16.83 -1.65 9.14
CA LEU A 117 17.03 -1.91 10.57
C LEU A 117 18.30 -2.72 10.70
N ASP A 118 19.37 -2.11 11.21
CA ASP A 118 20.74 -2.56 10.99
C ASP A 118 21.00 -2.78 9.48
N ASP A 119 21.36 -4.02 9.09
CA ASP A 119 21.66 -4.41 7.71
C ASP A 119 20.47 -5.02 6.96
N ARG A 120 19.29 -5.11 7.59
CA ARG A 120 18.11 -5.79 7.03
C ARG A 120 17.03 -4.80 6.64
N LEU A 121 16.26 -5.11 5.60
CA LEU A 121 15.08 -4.33 5.24
C LEU A 121 13.96 -4.58 6.26
N LEU A 122 13.14 -3.58 6.58
CA LEU A 122 12.02 -3.68 7.52
C LEU A 122 11.13 -4.90 7.22
N ASP A 123 10.68 -5.03 5.97
CA ASP A 123 9.89 -6.18 5.49
C ASP A 123 10.50 -7.56 5.78
N ASP A 124 11.84 -7.70 5.79
CA ASP A 124 12.50 -8.95 6.14
C ASP A 124 12.43 -9.22 7.65
N VAL A 125 12.43 -8.16 8.46
CA VAL A 125 12.33 -8.23 9.91
C VAL A 125 10.89 -8.54 10.33
N VAL A 126 9.91 -7.87 9.73
CA VAL A 126 8.51 -7.96 10.15
C VAL A 126 7.72 -9.02 9.40
N GLY A 127 8.13 -9.44 8.21
CA GLY A 127 7.36 -10.39 7.39
C GLY A 127 5.97 -9.85 7.00
N PRO A 128 5.03 -10.70 6.55
CA PRO A 128 3.69 -10.29 6.13
C PRO A 128 2.74 -10.12 7.33
N ARG A 129 3.13 -9.27 8.28
CA ARG A 129 2.40 -9.02 9.53
C ARG A 129 1.99 -7.56 9.62
N TRP A 130 0.98 -7.29 10.45
CA TRP A 130 0.73 -5.93 10.90
C TRP A 130 1.99 -5.39 11.59
N THR A 131 2.39 -4.17 11.28
CA THR A 131 3.57 -3.56 11.88
C THR A 131 3.17 -2.24 12.52
N VAL A 132 3.43 -2.10 13.81
CA VAL A 132 3.12 -0.92 14.60
C VAL A 132 4.45 -0.30 14.99
N ILE A 133 4.77 0.84 14.38
CA ILE A 133 5.98 1.59 14.68
C ILE A 133 5.56 2.69 15.66
N VAL A 134 6.23 2.77 16.82
CA VAL A 134 5.96 3.76 17.87
C VAL A 134 7.22 4.52 18.23
N ARG A 135 7.06 5.75 18.72
CA ARG A 135 8.21 6.58 19.14
C ARG A 135 8.93 6.02 20.36
N SER A 136 8.18 5.58 21.36
CA SER A 136 8.69 5.04 22.62
C SER A 136 8.09 3.66 22.91
N PRO A 137 8.78 2.80 23.69
CA PRO A 137 8.28 1.49 24.07
C PRO A 137 6.89 1.54 24.69
N LEU A 138 6.01 0.64 24.26
CA LEU A 138 4.69 0.51 24.87
C LEU A 138 4.81 -0.11 26.27
N ALA A 139 4.07 0.45 27.23
CA ALA A 139 3.95 -0.16 28.54
C ALA A 139 3.23 -1.53 28.41
N PRO A 140 3.62 -2.55 29.19
CA PRO A 140 2.99 -3.87 29.14
C PRO A 140 1.46 -3.87 29.29
N GLU A 141 0.94 -2.92 30.06
CA GLU A 141 -0.48 -2.69 30.31
C GLU A 141 -1.22 -1.94 29.19
N HIS A 142 -0.49 -1.38 28.21
CA HIS A 142 -1.03 -0.61 27.10
C HIS A 142 -0.88 -1.45 25.82
N PRO A 143 -1.82 -2.37 25.53
CA PRO A 143 -1.74 -3.17 24.32
C PRO A 143 -1.76 -2.23 23.12
N ALA A 144 -0.99 -2.57 22.08
CA ALA A 144 -0.96 -1.79 20.84
C ALA A 144 -2.35 -1.67 20.17
N GLY A 145 -3.37 -2.36 20.66
CA GLY A 145 -4.72 -2.44 20.10
C GLY A 145 -5.06 -3.90 19.81
N PRO A 146 -5.64 -4.23 18.64
CA PRO A 146 -5.90 -5.63 18.25
C PRO A 146 -4.62 -6.44 17.96
N TRP A 147 -3.45 -5.81 18.06
CA TRP A 147 -2.14 -6.35 17.69
C TRP A 147 -1.42 -7.02 18.87
N THR A 148 -2.10 -7.94 19.53
CA THR A 148 -1.60 -8.63 20.75
C THR A 148 -1.09 -10.04 20.49
N ASP A 149 -1.23 -10.55 19.27
CA ASP A 149 -0.82 -11.89 18.88
C ASP A 149 0.30 -11.88 17.83
N ASP A 150 0.64 -13.07 17.34
CA ASP A 150 1.71 -13.30 16.37
C ASP A 150 1.45 -12.69 14.98
N ARG A 151 0.26 -12.13 14.72
CA ARG A 151 -0.09 -11.43 13.48
C ARG A 151 0.48 -10.02 13.41
N ALA A 152 1.04 -9.51 14.50
CA ALA A 152 1.59 -8.18 14.57
C ALA A 152 3.03 -8.14 15.11
N VAL A 153 3.74 -7.08 14.75
CA VAL A 153 5.05 -6.72 15.30
C VAL A 153 4.98 -5.28 15.76
N VAL A 154 5.35 -5.04 17.01
CA VAL A 154 5.53 -3.69 17.53
C VAL A 154 7.02 -3.38 17.55
N LEU A 155 7.41 -2.26 16.95
CA LEU A 155 8.77 -1.75 16.93
C LEU A 155 8.79 -0.35 17.51
N ASP A 156 9.77 -0.06 18.36
CA ASP A 156 9.97 1.26 18.95
C ASP A 156 11.23 1.94 18.40
N ALA A 157 11.17 3.26 18.27
CA ALA A 157 12.27 4.06 17.75
C ALA A 157 13.41 4.32 18.77
N GLU A 158 13.21 3.99 20.05
CA GLU A 158 14.28 4.01 21.05
C GLU A 158 15.27 2.86 20.83
N ARG A 159 14.77 1.68 20.45
CA ARG A 159 15.57 0.53 20.05
C ARG A 159 16.08 0.65 18.61
N TRP A 160 15.28 1.22 17.72
CA TRP A 160 15.57 1.33 16.29
C TRP A 160 15.46 2.78 15.80
N PRO A 161 16.49 3.62 16.00
CA PRO A 161 16.44 5.04 15.68
C PRO A 161 16.11 5.37 14.21
N GLU A 162 16.39 4.46 13.27
CA GLU A 162 16.07 4.59 11.84
C GLU A 162 14.55 4.73 11.60
N LEU A 163 13.72 4.25 12.53
CA LEU A 163 12.28 4.36 12.46
C LEU A 163 11.78 5.79 12.67
N LEU A 164 12.59 6.70 13.22
CA LEU A 164 12.23 8.12 13.37
C LEU A 164 11.92 8.77 12.02
N ALA A 165 12.60 8.34 10.94
CA ALA A 165 12.32 8.82 9.59
C ALA A 165 10.94 8.38 9.07
N VAL A 166 10.46 7.20 9.49
CA VAL A 166 9.12 6.70 9.16
C VAL A 166 8.06 7.44 9.95
N LEU A 167 8.30 7.62 11.25
CA LEU A 167 7.40 8.32 12.18
C LEU A 167 7.26 9.81 11.83
N ALA A 168 8.33 10.47 11.37
CA ALA A 168 8.41 11.92 11.32
C ALA A 168 8.00 12.53 12.66
N ASP A 169 6.90 13.29 12.70
CA ASP A 169 6.36 13.91 13.92
C ASP A 169 5.25 13.07 14.60
N ASP A 170 4.83 11.95 14.02
CA ASP A 170 3.75 11.13 14.57
C ASP A 170 4.20 10.33 15.80
N GLU A 171 3.23 10.00 16.66
CA GLU A 171 3.43 9.07 17.78
C GLU A 171 3.59 7.64 17.28
N ALA A 172 2.75 7.25 16.30
CA ALA A 172 2.74 5.93 15.71
C ALA A 172 2.44 5.94 14.20
N VAL A 173 2.99 4.94 13.51
CA VAL A 173 2.62 4.57 12.13
C VAL A 173 2.27 3.08 12.12
N VAL A 174 1.10 2.76 11.57
CA VAL A 174 0.62 1.39 11.45
C VAL A 174 0.64 0.96 9.99
N ILE A 175 1.27 -0.18 9.72
CA ILE A 175 1.44 -0.75 8.39
C ILE A 175 0.71 -2.09 8.34
N ARG A 176 -0.03 -2.31 7.26
CA ARG A 176 -0.79 -3.53 6.96
C ARG A 176 0.13 -4.64 6.46
N PRO A 177 -0.30 -5.91 6.53
CA PRO A 177 0.42 -7.04 5.95
C PRO A 177 0.74 -6.91 4.45
N ASP A 178 -0.05 -6.14 3.70
CA ASP A 178 0.14 -5.85 2.28
C ASP A 178 1.02 -4.61 2.01
N ARG A 179 1.80 -4.17 3.01
CA ARG A 179 2.79 -3.07 2.94
C ARG A 179 2.19 -1.68 2.74
N HIS A 180 0.89 -1.51 2.91
CA HIS A 180 0.26 -0.20 2.88
C HIS A 180 0.16 0.39 4.28
N VAL A 181 0.37 1.69 4.40
CA VAL A 181 0.11 2.41 5.65
C VAL A 181 -1.39 2.35 5.92
N PHE A 182 -1.77 1.78 7.07
CA PHE A 182 -3.14 1.85 7.58
C PHE A 182 -3.46 3.27 8.02
N GLY A 183 -2.54 3.89 8.77
CA GLY A 183 -2.62 5.27 9.21
C GLY A 183 -1.44 5.68 10.07
N ARG A 184 -1.39 6.96 10.40
CA ARG A 184 -0.35 7.60 11.21
C ARG A 184 -0.96 8.67 12.12
N GLY A 185 -0.35 8.90 13.28
CA GLY A 185 -0.82 9.83 14.30
C GLY A 185 -0.74 9.23 15.70
N ALA A 186 -1.71 9.55 16.56
CA ALA A 186 -1.79 8.98 17.90
C ALA A 186 -2.14 7.48 17.87
N LEU A 187 -1.53 6.67 18.74
CA LEU A 187 -1.71 5.22 18.70
C LEU A 187 -3.13 4.80 19.07
N ALA A 188 -3.73 5.40 20.10
CA ALA A 188 -5.03 4.98 20.61
C ALA A 188 -6.17 5.09 19.56
N PRO A 189 -6.30 6.19 18.78
CA PRO A 189 -7.25 6.24 17.66
C PRO A 189 -6.99 5.20 16.57
N LEU A 190 -5.72 4.95 16.22
CA LEU A 190 -5.36 3.95 15.21
C LEU A 190 -5.73 2.53 15.68
N ALA A 191 -5.44 2.23 16.94
CA ALA A 191 -5.81 0.96 17.58
C ALA A 191 -7.33 0.75 17.60
N ALA A 192 -8.11 1.78 17.94
CA ALA A 192 -9.57 1.71 17.95
C ALA A 192 -10.14 1.47 16.55
N ALA A 193 -9.63 2.19 15.54
CA ALA A 193 -10.05 2.02 14.15
C ALA A 193 -9.72 0.62 13.61
N ALA A 194 -8.51 0.12 13.87
CA ALA A 194 -8.12 -1.23 13.48
C ALA A 194 -8.94 -2.29 14.22
N GLY A 195 -9.21 -2.09 15.51
CA GLY A 195 -10.08 -2.96 16.31
C GLY A 195 -11.47 -3.07 15.72
N ALA A 196 -12.08 -1.95 15.32
CA ALA A 196 -13.40 -1.95 14.68
C ALA A 196 -13.43 -2.71 13.33
N ALA A 197 -12.31 -2.71 12.59
CA ALA A 197 -12.22 -3.39 11.30
C ALA A 197 -11.85 -4.88 11.40
N LEU A 198 -11.22 -5.30 12.51
CA LEU A 198 -10.70 -6.66 12.69
C LEU A 198 -11.45 -7.48 13.76
N ALA A 199 -12.31 -6.86 14.57
CA ALA A 199 -13.08 -7.54 15.60
C ALA A 199 -14.18 -8.43 15.00
N PRO A 200 -14.37 -9.66 15.53
CA PRO A 200 -15.44 -10.58 15.12
C PRO A 200 -16.85 -9.99 15.15
#